data_AF-J9W9N3-F1
#
_entry.id   AF-J9W9N3-F1
#
_cell.length_a   1.000
_cell.length_b   1.000
_cell.length_c   1.000
_cell.angle_alpha   90.00
_cell.angle_beta   90.00
_cell.angle_gamma   90.00
#
_symmetry.space_group_name_H-M   'P 1'
#
loop_
_entity.id
_entity.type
_entity.pdbx_description
1 polymer ?
#
loop_
_entity_poly.entity_id
_entity_poly.type
_entity_poly.pdbx_seq_one_letter_code
_entity_poly.pdbx_strand_id
1 'polypeptide(L)'
;MKEGIRMADTATDLLNELKDSLHVPLDVTDDDSLLTDYIYSAKAYLNNACNKDMSLDDRYKFIVIELATLYYQNRGILTTVKDFPYSLRVLINQIKI
;
A
#
# COMPACT_ATOMS: atom_id res chain seq x y z
N MET A 1 -1.46 22.93 -17.68
CA MET A 1 -0.57 21.75 -17.69
C MET A 1 -1.44 20.54 -17.98
N LYS A 2 -0.99 19.64 -18.86
CA LYS A 2 -1.78 18.52 -19.38
C LYS A 2 -2.25 17.62 -18.24
N GLU A 3 -3.54 17.33 -18.18
CA GLU A 3 -4.06 16.20 -17.41
C GLU A 3 -3.41 14.93 -17.96
N GLY A 4 -2.44 14.41 -17.22
CA GLY A 4 -1.89 13.09 -17.47
C GLY A 4 -2.95 12.09 -17.05
N ILE A 5 -3.48 11.34 -18.03
CA ILE A 5 -4.21 10.11 -17.78
C ILE A 5 -3.30 9.25 -16.89
N ARG A 6 -3.65 9.08 -15.60
CA ARG A 6 -2.97 8.12 -14.74
C ARG A 6 -3.20 6.76 -15.37
N MET A 7 -2.15 6.20 -15.96
CA MET A 7 -2.12 4.79 -16.32
C MET A 7 -2.44 4.00 -15.05
N ALA A 8 -3.29 2.99 -15.14
CA ALA A 8 -3.53 2.10 -14.02
C ALA A 8 -2.17 1.55 -13.54
N ASP A 9 -1.84 1.76 -12.28
CA ASP A 9 -0.55 1.32 -11.73
C ASP A 9 -0.41 -0.19 -11.91
N THR A 10 0.61 -0.62 -12.66
CA THR A 10 0.82 -2.03 -12.91
C THR A 10 1.27 -2.73 -11.62
N ALA A 11 1.13 -4.05 -11.55
CA ALA A 11 1.63 -4.82 -10.40
C ALA A 11 3.14 -4.57 -10.18
N THR A 12 3.90 -4.41 -11.26
CA THR A 12 5.33 -4.10 -11.24
C THR A 12 5.61 -2.70 -10.66
N ASP A 13 4.80 -1.69 -11.02
CA ASP A 13 4.99 -0.32 -10.52
C ASP A 13 4.81 -0.26 -9.00
N LEU A 14 3.79 -0.92 -8.48
CA LEU A 14 3.52 -0.97 -7.04
C LEU A 14 4.59 -1.74 -6.28
N LEU A 15 5.14 -2.81 -6.85
CA LEU A 15 6.22 -3.57 -6.24
C LEU A 15 7.50 -2.71 -6.15
N ASN A 16 7.86 -2.01 -7.23
CA ASN A 16 9.02 -1.12 -7.24
C ASN A 16 8.89 -0.01 -6.19
N GLU A 17 7.71 0.60 -6.08
CA GLU A 17 7.48 1.65 -5.08
C GLU A 17 7.49 1.14 -3.65
N LEU A 18 7.00 -0.08 -3.42
CA LEU A 18 7.10 -0.69 -2.11
C LEU A 18 8.57 -0.97 -1.76
N LYS A 19 9.37 -1.46 -2.71
CA LYS A 19 10.82 -1.62 -2.52
C LYS A 19 11.49 -0.30 -2.19
N ASP A 20 11.16 0.77 -2.90
CA ASP A 20 11.68 2.12 -2.63
C ASP A 20 11.29 2.61 -1.23
N SER A 21 10.03 2.41 -0.82
CA SER A 21 9.53 2.76 0.53
C SER A 21 10.26 2.00 1.64
N LEU A 22 10.65 0.76 1.37
CA LEU A 22 11.40 -0.11 2.29
C LEU A 22 12.92 0.04 2.18
N HIS A 23 13.42 0.88 1.28
CA HIS A 23 14.84 1.00 0.93
C HIS A 23 15.49 -0.34 0.49
N VAL A 24 14.73 -1.18 -0.21
CA VAL A 24 15.21 -2.43 -0.82
C VAL A 24 15.66 -2.13 -2.25
N PRO A 25 16.88 -2.53 -2.66
CA PRO A 25 17.31 -2.37 -4.06
C PRO A 25 16.38 -3.08 -5.04
N LEU A 26 16.07 -2.45 -6.18
CA LEU A 26 15.10 -2.99 -7.16
C LEU A 26 15.51 -4.34 -7.76
N ASP A 27 16.81 -4.61 -7.84
CA ASP A 27 17.40 -5.85 -8.35
C ASP A 27 17.38 -7.01 -7.34
N VAL A 28 17.10 -6.75 -6.06
CA VAL A 28 16.87 -7.79 -5.05
C VAL A 28 15.46 -8.33 -5.20
N THR A 29 15.31 -9.64 -5.41
CA THR A 29 14.03 -10.28 -5.72
C THR A 29 13.57 -11.34 -4.72
N ASP A 30 14.39 -11.63 -3.70
CA ASP A 30 14.15 -12.71 -2.73
C ASP A 30 12.77 -12.62 -2.05
N ASP A 31 12.34 -11.39 -1.73
CA ASP A 31 11.09 -11.12 -1.03
C ASP A 31 9.94 -10.67 -1.98
N ASP A 32 10.11 -10.69 -3.30
CA ASP A 32 9.14 -10.11 -4.26
C ASP A 32 7.75 -10.71 -4.16
N SER A 33 7.67 -12.04 -4.00
CA SER A 33 6.39 -12.74 -3.80
C SER A 33 5.70 -12.26 -2.53
N LEU A 34 6.47 -12.13 -1.43
CA LEU A 34 5.93 -11.71 -0.14
C LEU A 34 5.49 -10.24 -0.16
N LEU A 35 6.30 -9.36 -0.76
CA LEU A 35 5.97 -7.94 -0.94
C LEU A 35 4.70 -7.78 -1.79
N THR A 36 4.56 -8.59 -2.83
CA THR A 36 3.36 -8.64 -3.67
C THR A 36 2.12 -9.06 -2.87
N ASP A 37 2.24 -10.05 -1.98
CA ASP A 37 1.13 -10.48 -1.11
C ASP A 37 0.71 -9.38 -0.11
N TYR A 38 1.67 -8.61 0.42
CA TYR A 38 1.36 -7.45 1.25
C TYR A 38 0.63 -6.35 0.46
N ILE A 39 1.02 -6.10 -0.78
CA ILE A 39 0.30 -5.17 -1.68
C ILE A 39 -1.14 -5.66 -1.88
N TYR A 40 -1.36 -6.93 -2.19
CA TYR A 40 -2.72 -7.46 -2.37
C TYR A 40 -3.56 -7.39 -1.11
N SER A 41 -2.97 -7.70 0.05
CA SER A 41 -3.62 -7.58 1.35
C SER A 41 -3.99 -6.13 1.66
N ALA A 42 -3.13 -5.17 1.33
CA ALA A 42 -3.38 -3.74 1.51
C ALA A 42 -4.52 -3.24 0.61
N LYS A 43 -4.53 -3.63 -0.67
CA LYS A 43 -5.62 -3.35 -1.62
C LYS A 43 -6.96 -3.88 -1.10
N ALA A 44 -6.99 -5.16 -0.69
CA ALA A 44 -8.18 -5.80 -0.16
C ALA A 44 -8.68 -5.10 1.11
N TYR A 45 -7.79 -4.79 2.05
CA TYR A 45 -8.15 -4.04 3.26
C TYR A 45 -8.78 -2.69 2.92
N LEU A 46 -8.15 -1.91 2.04
CA LEU A 46 -8.62 -0.56 1.73
C LEU A 46 -9.99 -0.58 1.05
N ASN A 47 -10.17 -1.45 0.05
CA ASN A 47 -11.45 -1.60 -0.64
C ASN A 47 -12.57 -2.06 0.29
N ASN A 48 -12.27 -3.01 1.19
CA ASN A 48 -13.23 -3.46 2.20
C ASN A 48 -13.56 -2.36 3.22
N ALA A 49 -12.56 -1.62 3.67
CA ALA A 49 -12.74 -0.52 4.62
C ALA A 49 -13.61 0.61 4.04
N CYS A 50 -13.55 0.83 2.72
CA CYS A 50 -14.35 1.83 2.01
C CYS A 50 -15.64 1.28 1.39
N ASN A 51 -15.86 -0.05 1.45
CA ASN A 51 -16.98 -0.74 0.82
C ASN A 51 -17.16 -0.41 -0.68
N LYS A 52 -16.04 -0.17 -1.39
CA LYS A 52 -16.00 0.12 -2.84
C LYS A 52 -14.60 -0.10 -3.38
N ASP A 53 -14.48 -0.27 -4.70
CA ASP A 53 -13.16 -0.25 -5.34
C ASP A 53 -12.59 1.17 -5.32
N MET A 54 -11.45 1.34 -4.65
CA MET A 54 -10.77 2.61 -4.50
C MET A 54 -9.67 2.82 -5.54
N SER A 55 -9.47 1.89 -6.48
CA SER A 55 -8.37 1.92 -7.45
C SER A 55 -8.25 3.22 -8.27
N LEU A 56 -9.33 3.99 -8.41
CA LEU A 56 -9.36 5.27 -9.12
C LEU A 56 -9.12 6.52 -8.24
N ASP A 57 -9.09 6.38 -6.90
CA ASP A 57 -8.80 7.52 -6.01
C ASP A 57 -7.31 7.86 -6.05
N ASP A 58 -6.99 9.14 -6.13
CA ASP A 58 -5.61 9.60 -6.26
C ASP A 58 -4.72 9.19 -5.09
N ARG A 59 -5.31 9.03 -3.91
CA ARG A 59 -4.63 8.65 -2.66
C ARG A 59 -4.52 7.13 -2.50
N TYR A 60 -5.17 6.34 -3.34
CA TYR A 60 -5.23 4.88 -3.23
C TYR A 60 -3.86 4.25 -3.19
N LYS A 61 -3.05 4.56 -4.20
CA LYS A 61 -1.69 4.07 -4.38
C LYS A 61 -0.84 4.34 -3.14
N PHE A 62 -0.81 5.59 -2.68
CA PHE A 62 -0.08 6.00 -1.48
C PHE A 62 -0.51 5.18 -0.24
N ILE A 63 -1.81 5.05 0.00
CA ILE A 63 -2.33 4.32 1.16
C ILE A 63 -2.00 2.82 1.07
N VAL A 64 -2.05 2.23 -0.12
CA VAL A 64 -1.68 0.82 -0.35
C VAL A 64 -0.20 0.59 -0.03
N ILE A 65 0.70 1.47 -0.48
CA ILE A 65 2.14 1.37 -0.19
C ILE A 65 2.40 1.51 1.31
N GLU A 66 1.82 2.52 1.97
CA GLU A 66 1.99 2.71 3.42
C GLU A 66 1.48 1.52 4.24
N LEU A 67 0.33 0.94 3.87
CA LEU A 67 -0.20 -0.27 4.51
C LEU A 67 0.74 -1.47 4.30
N ALA A 68 1.21 -1.69 3.07
CA ALA A 68 2.10 -2.81 2.76
C ALA A 68 3.45 -2.67 3.47
N THR A 69 4.00 -1.46 3.55
CA THR A 69 5.22 -1.14 4.32
C THR A 69 5.03 -1.50 5.79
N LEU A 70 3.89 -1.13 6.39
CA LEU A 70 3.59 -1.49 7.78
C LEU A 70 3.43 -3.01 7.97
N TYR A 71 2.82 -3.72 7.02
CA TYR A 71 2.70 -5.17 7.11
C TYR A 71 4.06 -5.86 7.07
N TYR A 72 4.96 -5.41 6.20
CA TYR A 72 6.33 -5.92 6.14
C TYR A 72 7.12 -5.60 7.41
N GLN A 73 7.12 -4.35 7.85
CA GLN A 73 7.88 -3.91 9.02
C GLN A 73 7.42 -4.56 10.33
N ASN A 74 6.12 -4.89 10.43
CA ASN A 74 5.58 -5.57 11.60
C ASN A 74 5.73 -7.11 11.55
N ARG A 75 6.39 -7.66 10.51
CA ARG A 75 6.65 -9.11 10.40
C ARG A 75 7.50 -9.58 11.58
N GLY A 76 6.97 -10.55 12.33
CA GLY A 76 7.69 -11.15 13.46
C GLY A 76 7.69 -10.31 14.75
N ILE A 77 6.93 -9.21 14.79
CA ILE A 77 6.72 -8.47 16.03
C ILE A 77 5.80 -9.28 16.96
N LEU A 78 6.33 -9.64 18.13
CA LEU A 78 5.61 -10.41 19.17
C LEU A 78 4.71 -9.53 20.05
N THR A 79 4.83 -8.21 19.94
CA THR A 79 3.98 -7.25 20.63
C THR A 79 2.77 -6.89 19.77
N THR A 80 1.60 -6.79 20.39
CA THR A 80 0.36 -6.46 19.67
C THR A 80 0.39 -4.98 19.28
N VAL A 81 0.60 -4.67 18.01
CA VAL A 81 0.38 -3.33 17.47
C VAL A 81 -1.14 -3.13 17.36
N LYS A 82 -1.70 -2.26 18.20
CA LYS A 82 -3.15 -2.10 18.33
C LYS A 82 -3.79 -1.41 17.11
N ASP A 83 -3.11 -0.43 16.52
CA ASP A 83 -3.68 0.43 15.49
C ASP A 83 -2.63 0.85 14.44
N PHE A 84 -3.08 1.18 13.23
CA PHE A 84 -2.26 1.88 12.23
C PHE A 84 -1.83 3.27 12.73
N PRO A 85 -0.72 3.85 12.23
CA PRO A 85 -0.33 5.23 12.50
C PRO A 85 -1.48 6.22 12.32
N TYR A 86 -1.58 7.23 13.19
CA TYR A 86 -2.69 8.17 13.20
C TYR A 86 -2.92 8.86 11.85
N SER A 87 -1.84 9.30 11.19
CA SER A 87 -1.87 9.92 9.86
C SER A 87 -2.55 9.02 8.83
N LEU A 88 -2.19 7.73 8.78
CA LEU A 88 -2.77 6.76 7.86
C LEU A 88 -4.26 6.54 8.13
N ARG A 89 -4.66 6.46 9.41
CA ARG A 89 -6.08 6.34 9.79
C ARG A 89 -6.90 7.54 9.32
N VAL A 90 -6.36 8.76 9.48
CA VAL A 90 -7.03 10.00 9.03
C VAL A 90 -7.24 9.96 7.51
N LEU A 91 -6.20 9.63 6.74
CA LEU A 91 -6.29 9.55 5.29
C LEU A 91 -7.33 8.53 4.83
N ILE A 92 -7.30 7.32 5.41
CA ILE A 92 -8.30 6.29 5.11
C ILE A 92 -9.71 6.80 5.42
N ASN A 93 -9.92 7.46 6.55
CA ASN A 93 -11.24 8.00 6.91
C ASN A 93 -11.70 9.12 5.96
N GLN A 94 -10.79 9.90 5.38
CA GLN A 94 -11.10 10.94 4.39
C GLN A 94 -11.48 10.38 3.01
N ILE A 95 -11.16 9.13 2.70
CA ILE A 95 -11.48 8.52 1.39
C ILE A 95 -12.71 7.61 1.46
N LYS A 96 -13.09 7.18 2.67
CA LYS A 96 -14.29 6.35 2.94
C LYS A 96 -15.63 7.04 2.64
N ILE A 97 -15.60 8.35 2.38
CA ILE A 97 -16.79 9.20 2.14
C ILE A 97 -17.66 8.64 1.01
#